data_AF-A0A810NQN4-F1
#
_entry.id   AF-A0A810NQN4-F1
#
_cell.length_a   1.000
_cell.length_b   1.000
_cell.length_c   1.000
_cell.angle_alpha   90.00
_cell.angle_beta   90.00
_cell.angle_gamma   90.00
#
_symmetry.space_group_name_H-M   'P 1'
#
loop_
_entity.id
_entity.type
_entity.pdbx_description
1 polymer ?
#
loop_
_entity_poly.entity_id
_entity_poly.type
_entity_poly.pdbx_seq_one_letter_code
_entity_poly.pdbx_strand_id
1 'polypeptide(L)' 'MAGELSGEDLETRLDALFIGEERLSVAEIRRRAVAEDMSPGLLLCIDALPEGEYAQDEVLDAVRTHAETTPPS' A
#
# COMPACT_ATOMS: atom_id res chain seq x y z
N MET A 1 16.71 -10.22 -8.56
CA MET A 1 15.83 -10.09 -7.39
C MET A 1 14.72 -9.12 -7.77
N ALA A 2 13.57 -9.64 -8.21
CA ALA A 2 12.38 -8.86 -8.56
C ALA A 2 11.20 -9.41 -7.75
N GLY A 3 11.39 -9.51 -6.43
CA GLY A 3 10.48 -10.18 -5.51
C GLY A 3 9.93 -9.27 -4.42
N GLU A 4 10.14 -7.95 -4.52
CA GLU A 4 9.72 -7.02 -3.47
C GLU A 4 8.27 -6.54 -3.68
N LEU A 5 7.70 -6.75 -4.87
CA LEU A 5 6.35 -6.34 -5.28
C LEU A 5 5.61 -7.42 -6.11
N SER A 6 5.85 -8.71 -5.85
CA SER A 6 4.91 -9.72 -6.38
C SER A 6 3.53 -9.43 -5.76
N GLY A 7 2.47 -9.38 -6.59
CA GLY A 7 1.14 -8.92 -6.17
C GLY A 7 0.59 -9.65 -4.93
N GLU A 8 0.93 -10.93 -4.76
CA GLU A 8 0.53 -11.78 -3.63
C GLU A 8 1.24 -11.40 -2.30
N ASP A 9 2.50 -10.97 -2.35
CA ASP A 9 3.24 -10.50 -1.16
C ASP A 9 2.70 -9.15 -0.68
N LEU A 10 2.27 -8.29 -1.61
CA LEU A 10 1.67 -7.00 -1.29
C LEU A 10 0.29 -7.16 -0.65
N GLU A 11 -0.56 -8.02 -1.19
CA GLU A 11 -1.89 -8.33 -0.64
C GLU A 11 -1.79 -8.80 0.81
N THR A 12 -0.88 -9.75 1.09
CA THR A 12 -0.63 -10.28 2.44
C THR A 12 -0.14 -9.20 3.41
N ARG A 13 0.75 -8.31 2.94
CA ARG A 13 1.24 -7.20 3.74
C ARG A 13 0.14 -6.18 4.05
N LEU A 14 -0.71 -5.85 3.09
CA LEU A 14 -1.84 -4.96 3.31
C LEU A 14 -2.88 -5.61 4.23
N ASP A 15 -3.12 -6.91 4.15
CA ASP A 15 -4.04 -7.63 5.05
C ASP A 15 -3.66 -7.41 6.52
N ALA A 16 -2.37 -7.47 6.84
CA ALA A 16 -1.85 -7.18 8.17
C ALA A 16 -2.16 -5.74 8.65
N LEU A 17 -2.27 -4.78 7.73
CA LEU A 17 -2.63 -3.40 8.08
C LEU A 17 -4.11 -3.23 8.39
N PHE A 18 -4.99 -4.01 7.77
CA PHE A 18 -6.45 -3.89 7.83
C PHE A 18 -7.10 -4.89 8.82
N ILE A 19 -6.33 -5.51 9.71
CA ILE A 19 -6.85 -6.48 10.69
C ILE A 19 -7.97 -5.84 11.53
N GLY A 20 -9.18 -6.37 11.38
CA GLY A 20 -10.36 -5.98 12.15
C GLY A 20 -11.04 -4.69 11.70
N GLU A 21 -10.53 -3.99 10.68
CA GLU A 21 -11.06 -2.71 10.20
C GLU A 21 -11.23 -2.75 8.67
N GLU A 22 -12.47 -2.59 8.19
CA GLU A 22 -12.77 -2.64 6.75
C GLU A 22 -12.23 -1.42 5.98
N ARG A 23 -12.11 -0.27 6.66
CA ARG A 23 -11.61 0.98 6.07
C ARG A 23 -10.69 1.70 7.05
N LEU A 24 -9.62 2.27 6.52
CA LEU A 24 -8.67 3.07 7.28
C LEU A 24 -8.38 4.38 6.56
N SER A 25 -8.12 5.44 7.33
CA SER A 25 -7.65 6.69 6.76
C SER A 25 -6.25 6.53 6.16
N VAL A 26 -5.92 7.31 5.12
CA VAL A 26 -4.56 7.32 4.53
C VAL A 26 -3.47 7.53 5.58
N ALA A 27 -3.71 8.43 6.53
CA ALA A 27 -2.76 8.71 7.61
C ALA A 27 -2.52 7.47 8.51
N GLU A 28 -3.57 6.70 8.78
CA GLU A 28 -3.48 5.48 9.58
C GLU A 28 -2.83 4.35 8.79
N ILE A 29 -3.19 4.16 7.52
CA ILE A 29 -2.55 3.20 6.62
C ILE A 29 -1.05 3.47 6.53
N ARG A 30 -0.66 4.73 6.31
CA ARG A 30 0.74 5.17 6.29
C ARG A 30 1.45 4.86 7.60
N ARG A 31 0.83 5.20 8.75
CA ARG A 31 1.43 4.94 10.06
C ARG A 31 1.69 3.44 10.27
N ARG A 32 0.71 2.58 9.94
CA ARG A 32 0.86 1.13 10.09
C ARG A 32 1.87 0.56 9.10
N ALA A 33 1.88 1.03 7.86
CA ALA A 33 2.89 0.65 6.85
C ALA A 33 4.32 1.00 7.30
N VAL A 34 4.52 2.14 7.97
CA VAL A 34 5.80 2.50 8.58
C VAL A 34 6.15 1.56 9.75
N ALA A 35 5.17 1.20 10.57
CA ALA A 35 5.39 0.27 11.69
C ALA A 35 5.76 -1.14 11.22
N GLU A 36 5.24 -1.58 10.07
CA GLU A 36 5.54 -2.85 9.40
C GLU A 36 6.80 -2.80 8.51
N ASP A 37 7.58 -1.70 8.56
CA ASP A 37 8.80 -1.50 7.78
C ASP A 37 8.60 -1.75 6.27
N MET A 38 7.46 -1.29 5.74
CA MET A 38 7.14 -1.46 4.33
C MET A 38 8.07 -0.65 3.42
N SER A 39 8.23 -1.11 2.19
CA SER A 39 9.12 -0.50 1.20
C SER A 39 8.84 1.01 1.03
N PRO A 40 9.89 1.86 0.89
CA PRO A 40 9.73 3.29 0.66
C PRO A 40 8.89 3.63 -0.57
N GLY A 41 8.92 2.80 -1.62
CA GLY A 41 8.10 2.99 -2.81
C GLY A 41 6.61 2.85 -2.51
N LEU A 42 6.25 1.93 -1.61
CA LEU A 42 4.86 1.77 -1.15
C LEU A 42 4.40 2.97 -0.33
N LEU A 43 5.25 3.45 0.59
CA LEU A 43 4.95 4.62 1.41
C LEU A 43 4.69 5.86 0.56
N LEU A 44 5.47 6.05 -0.52
CA LEU A 44 5.26 7.13 -1.48
C LEU A 44 3.93 6.98 -2.24
N CYS A 45 3.53 5.77 -2.60
CA CYS A 45 2.23 5.52 -3.24
C CYS A 45 1.08 5.87 -2.29
N ILE A 46 1.18 5.46 -1.02
CA ILE A 46 0.18 5.77 0.02
C ILE A 46 0.13 7.28 0.27
N ASP A 47 1.29 7.96 0.33
CA ASP A 47 1.37 9.43 0.52
C ASP A 47 0.82 10.22 -0.68
N ALA A 48 0.72 9.60 -1.87
CA ALA A 48 0.10 10.20 -3.05
C ALA A 48 -1.43 10.04 -3.07
N LEU A 49 -2.01 9.21 -2.19
CA LEU A 49 -3.46 9.06 -2.10
C LEU A 49 -4.11 10.34 -1.54
N PRO A 50 -5.25 10.79 -2.09
CA PRO A 50 -5.99 11.89 -1.52
C PRO A 50 -6.47 11.59 -0.10
N GLU A 51 -6.69 12.64 0.71
CA GLU A 51 -7.23 12.47 2.05
C GLU A 51 -8.59 11.78 2.00
N GLY A 52 -8.73 10.67 2.75
CA GLY A 52 -9.93 9.86 2.74
C GLY A 52 -9.73 8.53 3.47
N GLU A 53 -10.79 7.75 3.52
CA GLU A 53 -10.77 6.38 4.04
C GLU A 53 -10.79 5.40 2.88
N TYR A 54 -9.86 4.46 2.90
CA TYR A 54 -9.66 3.48 1.85
C TYR A 54 -9.86 2.09 2.43
N ALA A 55 -10.47 1.21 1.65
CA ALA A 55 -10.41 -0.23 1.88
C ALA A 55 -9.10 -0.82 1.37
N GLN A 56 -8.75 -2.01 1.84
CA GLN A 56 -7.55 -2.74 1.40
C GLN A 56 -7.46 -2.87 -0.12
N ASP A 57 -8.56 -3.26 -0.77
CA ASP A 57 -8.64 -3.45 -2.22
C ASP A 57 -8.40 -2.14 -2.99
N GLU A 58 -8.90 -1.02 -2.47
CA GLU A 58 -8.71 0.31 -3.08
C GLU A 58 -7.24 0.76 -3.01
N VAL A 59 -6.57 0.49 -1.89
CA VAL A 59 -5.12 0.79 -1.75
C VAL A 59 -4.31 -0.11 -2.67
N LEU A 60 -4.64 -1.39 -2.73
CA LEU A 60 -3.96 -2.36 -3.56
C LEU A 60 -4.03 -1.97 -5.05
N ASP A 61 -5.22 -1.58 -5.52
CA ASP A 61 -5.43 -1.14 -6.89
C ASP A 61 -4.66 0.15 -7.20
N ALA A 62 -4.65 1.11 -6.27
CA ALA A 62 -3.89 2.34 -6.42
C ALA A 62 -2.38 2.11 -6.48
N VAL A 63 -1.85 1.21 -5.65
CA VAL A 63 -0.43 0.84 -5.65
C VAL A 63 -0.06 0.14 -6.97
N ARG A 64 -0.90 -0.77 -7.46
CA ARG A 64 -0.69 -1.44 -8.75
C ARG A 64 -0.67 -0.42 -9.90
N THR A 65 -1.64 0.48 -9.95
CA THR A 65 -1.72 1.56 -10.95
C THR A 65 -0.48 2.45 -10.92
N HIS A 66 0.03 2.78 -9.73
CA HIS A 66 1.24 3.61 -9.59
C HIS A 66 2.52 2.87 -10.02
N ALA A 67 2.62 1.57 -9.73
CA ALA A 67 3.72 0.72 -10.17
C ALA A 67 3.77 0.59 -11.70
N GLU A 68 2.61 0.56 -12.38
CA GLU A 68 2.54 0.57 -13.85
C GLU A 68 2.98 1.92 -14.45
N THR A 69 2.83 3.02 -13.70
CA THR A 69 3.14 4.38 -14.18
C THR A 69 4.62 4.75 -13.99
N THR A 70 5.37 4.02 -13.17
CA THR A 70 6.82 4.21 -12.99
C THR A 70 7.58 3.15 -13.76
N PRO A 71 8.15 3.46 -14.96
CA PRO A 71 8.95 2.47 -15.68
C PRO A 71 10.19 2.11 -14.85
N PRO A 72 10.60 0.83 -14.82
CA PRO A 72 11.88 0.46 -14.23
C PRO A 72 12.99 1.17 -15.02
N SER A 73 13.76 2.02 -14.35
CA SER A 73 15.02 2.56 -14.90
C SER A 73 16.12 1.51 -14.84
#